data_AF-A0A6V7P644-F1
#
_entry.id   AF-A0A6V7P644-F1
#
_cell.length_a   1.000
_cell.length_b   1.000
_cell.length_c   1.000
_cell.angle_alpha   90.00
_cell.angle_beta   90.00
_cell.angle_gamma   90.00
#
_symmetry.space_group_name_H-M   'P 1'
#
loop_
_entity.id
_entity.type
_entity.pdbx_description
1 polymer ?
#
loop_
_entity_poly.entity_id
_entity_poly.type
_entity_poly.pdbx_seq_one_letter_code
_entity_poly.pdbx_strand_id
1 'polypeptide(L)'
;MSHSAAWRGPVLLGVPRTSGAGAIASRARASGLAPSSSPRGWSAMSSASRESSMVARNCCRGSFSEYSRRYSGHFSIFCRPPLGPFCGVTLSRFGADRFARYASDGETSIPSFTQPDKQRPRVCILGGGFGGLYTALRLESLVWPDDKKPQVVLVDQSDRFVFKPMLYELLSGEVDAWEIAPSFTELLRNTSIQFVRDRVKLLRPSDHLNHIGMKESRSSCSGGTVYLESGNVIEYDWQFLASEADIASRLVLALGAEAKLDVVPGSAEYAFPFSTLEDACKVDTELRKLERWRFGKSSSPIRVAIVGCGYSGVELAATVSERLRDNGIVQAINVETTICPNAPPGNREAALKVLQSRNIKLFLGYFVSCIKEVSTSDDSNTILPNGEEIGAVPENCPKKYILELQPAQRDFKIEPPEQPNVIPLNGRGQAETDETLRVKGHPRIFAIGDSAALRDSSGKLLPATAQVAFQQADFAGWNIWAAINERPLLPFRFQNLGEMMTLGRNDAAITPSFIEGLTLEGPVGHAVRKFAYLLRLPTDEHRLKVGVSWLTKSAIDSVASLQNTIANVVTGA
;
A
#
# COMPACT_ATOMS: atom_id res chain seq x y z
N MET A 1 22.13 -11.98 4.25
CA MET A 1 21.04 -11.51 5.14
C MET A 1 20.19 -10.56 4.33
N SER A 2 19.13 -11.07 3.68
CA SER A 2 18.40 -10.37 2.62
C SER A 2 17.16 -9.66 3.18
N HIS A 3 16.97 -8.41 2.72
CA HIS A 3 15.84 -7.56 3.08
C HIS A 3 14.57 -7.99 2.35
N SER A 4 13.57 -8.46 3.11
CA SER A 4 12.20 -8.65 2.66
C SER A 4 11.56 -7.28 2.34
N ALA A 5 11.10 -7.10 1.11
CA ALA A 5 10.20 -6.01 0.77
C ALA A 5 8.83 -6.37 1.35
N ALA A 6 8.27 -5.47 2.18
CA ALA A 6 6.95 -5.66 2.75
C ALA A 6 5.91 -5.75 1.62
N TRP A 7 5.51 -6.97 1.27
CA TRP A 7 4.38 -7.25 0.40
C TRP A 7 3.10 -6.78 1.10
N ARG A 8 2.54 -5.68 0.62
CA ARG A 8 1.19 -5.23 0.95
C ARG A 8 0.27 -5.92 -0.07
N GLY A 9 -0.16 -7.13 0.24
CA GLY A 9 -0.86 -7.94 -0.74
C GLY A 9 -2.37 -7.65 -0.79
N PRO A 10 -3.03 -8.14 -1.84
CA PRO A 10 -4.43 -7.85 -2.11
C PRO A 10 -5.40 -8.75 -1.33
N VAL A 11 -6.67 -8.32 -1.27
CA VAL A 11 -7.80 -9.03 -0.67
C VAL A 11 -8.59 -9.77 -1.76
N LEU A 12 -8.99 -11.01 -1.51
CA LEU A 12 -9.78 -11.87 -2.39
C LEU A 12 -10.99 -12.44 -1.63
N LEU A 13 -12.14 -12.57 -2.29
CA LEU A 13 -13.41 -12.97 -1.64
C LEU A 13 -14.08 -14.14 -2.42
N GLY A 14 -14.21 -15.35 -1.85
CA GLY A 14 -14.84 -16.48 -2.59
C GLY A 14 -14.99 -17.83 -1.85
N VAL A 15 -15.96 -18.69 -2.24
CA VAL A 15 -16.41 -19.91 -1.51
C VAL A 15 -15.94 -21.25 -2.12
N PRO A 16 -15.35 -22.19 -1.34
CA PRO A 16 -15.38 -23.62 -1.71
C PRO A 16 -15.74 -24.62 -0.57
N ARG A 17 -16.02 -25.87 -0.96
CA ARG A 17 -16.55 -27.01 -0.17
C ARG A 17 -15.48 -28.11 0.04
N THR A 18 -15.57 -28.86 1.15
CA THR A 18 -14.75 -30.05 1.46
C THR A 18 -15.65 -31.28 1.59
N SER A 19 -15.32 -32.39 0.92
CA SER A 19 -15.94 -33.72 1.10
C SER A 19 -15.16 -34.53 2.14
N GLY A 20 -15.86 -35.15 3.09
CA GLY A 20 -15.26 -35.93 4.19
C GLY A 20 -15.25 -37.44 3.97
N ALA A 21 -14.35 -38.10 4.70
CA ALA A 21 -14.37 -39.49 5.19
C ALA A 21 -13.28 -39.55 6.28
N GLY A 22 -13.36 -40.22 7.43
CA GLY A 22 -14.15 -41.33 7.92
C GLY A 22 -13.24 -42.02 8.96
N ALA A 23 -13.73 -42.25 10.17
CA ALA A 23 -12.96 -42.76 11.30
C ALA A 23 -12.40 -44.16 11.07
N ILE A 24 -11.14 -44.41 11.46
CA ILE A 24 -10.64 -45.74 11.87
C ILE A 24 -9.71 -45.55 13.07
N ALA A 25 -10.11 -46.16 14.19
CA ALA A 25 -9.29 -46.34 15.37
C ALA A 25 -8.42 -47.60 15.24
N SER A 26 -7.16 -47.55 15.69
CA SER A 26 -6.51 -48.72 16.27
C SER A 26 -5.38 -48.34 17.22
N ARG A 27 -5.38 -49.05 18.36
CA ARG A 27 -4.43 -49.06 19.48
C ARG A 27 -3.01 -49.43 19.02
N ALA A 28 -1.97 -48.94 19.70
CA ALA A 28 -1.26 -49.70 20.75
C ALA A 28 0.07 -49.06 21.20
N ARG A 29 0.13 -48.85 22.52
CA ARG A 29 1.21 -49.10 23.50
C ARG A 29 2.61 -48.48 23.38
N ALA A 30 3.00 -47.98 24.55
CA ALA A 30 4.28 -47.48 24.99
C ALA A 30 5.31 -48.57 25.33
N SER A 31 6.58 -48.20 25.16
CA SER A 31 7.77 -48.60 25.93
C SER A 31 8.92 -47.76 25.34
N GLY A 32 9.60 -46.86 26.03
CA GLY A 32 10.14 -46.93 27.38
C GLY A 32 11.60 -47.40 27.28
N LEU A 33 12.53 -46.50 27.65
CA LEU A 33 13.94 -46.69 28.07
C LEU A 33 14.99 -45.90 27.25
N ALA A 34 15.46 -44.83 27.88
CA ALA A 34 16.83 -44.31 27.80
C ALA A 34 17.67 -45.01 28.92
N PRO A 35 18.94 -44.64 29.24
CA PRO A 35 19.86 -43.66 28.62
C PRO A 35 21.35 -44.11 28.58
N SER A 36 22.24 -43.13 28.38
CA SER A 36 23.71 -43.10 28.66
C SER A 36 24.60 -43.59 27.50
N SER A 37 25.75 -43.00 27.17
CA SER A 37 26.61 -41.98 27.78
C SER A 37 27.59 -41.43 26.72
N SER A 38 27.95 -40.15 26.82
CA SER A 38 29.09 -39.47 26.16
C SER A 38 30.47 -40.03 26.62
N PRO A 39 31.68 -39.46 26.31
CA PRO A 39 32.04 -38.27 25.50
C PRO A 39 33.37 -38.39 24.67
N ARG A 40 33.82 -37.22 24.14
CA ARG A 40 35.18 -36.85 23.65
C ARG A 40 35.46 -37.23 22.18
N GLY A 41 36.00 -36.37 21.31
CA GLY A 41 36.70 -35.10 21.45
C GLY A 41 37.96 -35.13 20.57
N TRP A 42 38.35 -33.97 20.00
CA TRP A 42 39.54 -33.64 19.17
C TRP A 42 39.25 -33.62 17.66
N SER A 43 39.77 -32.73 16.80
CA SER A 43 40.48 -31.42 16.78
C SER A 43 41.42 -31.47 15.57
N ALA A 44 41.66 -30.31 14.94
CA ALA A 44 42.70 -30.02 13.93
C ALA A 44 42.47 -30.58 12.51
N MET A 45 42.88 -29.99 11.38
CA MET A 45 43.30 -28.66 10.89
C MET A 45 43.88 -28.93 9.48
N SER A 46 44.03 -27.87 8.67
CA SER A 46 44.82 -27.78 7.43
C SER A 46 44.20 -28.41 6.17
N SER A 47 44.46 -27.99 4.93
CA SER A 47 44.86 -26.73 4.28
C SER A 47 45.08 -27.09 2.79
N ALA A 48 44.78 -26.17 1.86
CA ALA A 48 45.26 -26.16 0.45
C ALA A 48 44.76 -27.34 -0.43
N SER A 49 44.62 -27.28 -1.75
CA SER A 49 44.82 -26.27 -2.81
C SER A 49 44.16 -26.81 -4.08
N ARG A 50 43.83 -25.90 -4.99
CA ARG A 50 43.58 -26.02 -6.45
C ARG A 50 43.83 -27.39 -7.11
N GLU A 51 42.85 -27.85 -7.90
CA GLU A 51 43.06 -28.19 -9.32
C GLU A 51 41.73 -28.39 -10.07
N SER A 52 41.70 -27.87 -11.30
CA SER A 52 40.65 -28.05 -12.30
C SER A 52 40.79 -29.40 -12.99
N SER A 53 39.69 -30.09 -13.28
CA SER A 53 39.34 -30.58 -14.63
C SER A 53 38.16 -31.54 -14.61
N MET A 54 37.35 -31.42 -15.66
CA MET A 54 36.27 -32.30 -16.08
C MET A 54 36.70 -33.77 -16.10
N VAL A 55 35.83 -34.69 -15.65
CA VAL A 55 35.41 -35.90 -16.39
C VAL A 55 34.10 -36.41 -15.79
N ALA A 56 33.20 -36.77 -16.70
CA ALA A 56 31.88 -37.35 -16.50
C ALA A 56 31.83 -38.55 -15.53
N ARG A 57 30.72 -38.66 -14.78
CA ARG A 57 30.28 -39.93 -14.17
C ARG A 57 28.84 -40.24 -14.54
N ASN A 58 28.70 -41.43 -15.11
CA ASN A 58 27.49 -42.23 -15.16
C ASN A 58 27.00 -42.60 -13.74
N CYS A 59 25.69 -42.81 -13.68
CA CYS A 59 24.95 -43.66 -12.74
C CYS A 59 24.96 -43.28 -11.25
N CYS A 60 23.79 -42.86 -10.76
CA CYS A 60 22.97 -43.71 -9.90
C CYS A 60 21.52 -43.19 -9.84
N ARG A 61 20.60 -44.06 -10.27
CA ARG A 61 19.15 -43.90 -10.10
C ARG A 61 18.83 -43.87 -8.61
N GLY A 62 18.32 -42.74 -8.13
CA GLY A 62 17.64 -42.60 -6.85
C GLY A 62 16.35 -41.86 -7.09
N SER A 63 15.27 -42.60 -7.36
CA SER A 63 13.92 -42.07 -7.50
C SER A 63 13.45 -41.55 -6.14
N PHE A 64 13.47 -40.23 -5.94
CA PHE A 64 12.65 -39.59 -4.91
C PHE A 64 11.39 -39.07 -5.60
N SER A 65 10.32 -39.84 -5.44
CA SER A 65 8.96 -39.46 -5.77
C SER A 65 8.53 -38.31 -4.83
N GLU A 66 8.66 -37.07 -5.27
CA GLU A 66 7.95 -35.95 -4.67
C GLU A 66 6.47 -36.01 -5.06
N TYR A 67 5.63 -36.06 -4.03
CA TYR A 67 4.17 -36.05 -4.15
C TYR A 67 3.70 -34.68 -4.66
N SER A 68 3.75 -34.47 -5.97
CA SER A 68 2.87 -33.48 -6.61
C SER A 68 1.44 -34.04 -6.55
N ARG A 69 0.53 -33.40 -5.81
CA ARG A 69 -0.89 -33.71 -5.95
C ARG A 69 -1.42 -32.94 -7.16
N ARG A 70 -1.42 -33.60 -8.32
CA ARG A 70 -2.25 -33.25 -9.47
C ARG A 70 -3.47 -34.15 -9.47
N TYR A 71 -4.65 -33.56 -9.63
CA TYR A 71 -5.87 -34.29 -9.98
C TYR A 71 -6.08 -34.15 -11.50
N SER A 72 -6.35 -35.26 -12.20
CA SER A 72 -6.65 -35.26 -13.63
C SER A 72 -7.67 -36.35 -14.00
N GLY A 73 -8.46 -36.08 -15.04
CA GLY A 73 -9.41 -36.99 -15.70
C GLY A 73 -9.93 -36.37 -17.00
N HIS A 74 -9.95 -37.14 -18.09
CA HIS A 74 -10.00 -36.70 -19.50
C HIS A 74 -11.43 -36.71 -20.10
N PHE A 75 -11.68 -35.97 -21.20
CA PHE A 75 -12.32 -36.40 -22.47
C PHE A 75 -12.68 -35.20 -23.40
N SER A 76 -13.22 -35.48 -24.59
CA SER A 76 -12.71 -35.07 -25.92
C SER A 76 -13.46 -33.96 -26.71
N ILE A 77 -12.66 -33.15 -27.46
CA ILE A 77 -12.72 -32.73 -28.89
C ILE A 77 -14.06 -32.22 -29.52
N PHE A 78 -14.10 -30.97 -30.04
CA PHE A 78 -14.03 -30.62 -31.50
C PHE A 78 -14.27 -29.12 -31.85
N CYS A 79 -13.38 -28.65 -32.74
CA CYS A 79 -13.50 -27.65 -33.81
C CYS A 79 -13.82 -26.14 -33.59
N ARG A 80 -12.80 -25.32 -33.91
CA ARG A 80 -12.85 -24.04 -34.70
C ARG A 80 -13.34 -24.30 -36.15
N PRO A 81 -13.51 -23.32 -37.08
CA PRO A 81 -13.52 -21.82 -37.08
C PRO A 81 -14.77 -21.31 -37.91
N PRO A 82 -14.91 -20.09 -38.55
CA PRO A 82 -13.86 -19.11 -38.90
C PRO A 82 -14.15 -17.59 -38.87
N LEU A 83 -13.02 -16.92 -39.10
CA LEU A 83 -12.72 -15.52 -39.35
C LEU A 83 -13.41 -14.92 -40.59
N GLY A 84 -13.58 -13.59 -40.54
CA GLY A 84 -13.35 -12.65 -41.65
C GLY A 84 -14.48 -11.64 -41.88
N PRO A 85 -14.25 -10.50 -42.58
CA PRO A 85 -13.00 -9.80 -42.86
C PRO A 85 -13.07 -8.26 -42.62
N PHE A 86 -11.93 -7.63 -42.89
CA PHE A 86 -11.62 -6.20 -43.05
C PHE A 86 -12.70 -5.27 -43.63
N CYS A 87 -12.71 -4.01 -43.15
CA CYS A 87 -12.81 -2.84 -44.03
C CYS A 87 -12.18 -1.61 -43.38
N GLY A 88 -11.18 -1.02 -44.07
CA GLY A 88 -10.57 0.26 -43.70
C GLY A 88 -11.20 1.40 -44.51
N VAL A 89 -11.28 2.59 -43.91
CA VAL A 89 -11.47 3.84 -44.65
C VAL A 89 -10.58 4.93 -44.04
N THR A 90 -9.92 5.62 -44.95
CA THR A 90 -8.88 6.64 -44.81
C THR A 90 -9.41 8.03 -44.47
N LEU A 91 -8.49 8.89 -43.99
CA LEU A 91 -8.64 10.32 -43.70
C LEU A 91 -9.31 11.16 -44.81
N SER A 92 -10.05 12.18 -44.39
CA SER A 92 -10.03 13.48 -45.07
C SER A 92 -10.19 14.65 -44.09
N ARG A 93 -9.34 15.67 -44.29
CA ARG A 93 -9.36 17.00 -43.67
C ARG A 93 -10.40 17.86 -44.38
N PHE A 94 -11.23 18.60 -43.63
CA PHE A 94 -11.81 19.93 -43.93
C PHE A 94 -12.44 20.37 -42.59
N GLY A 95 -12.27 21.56 -42.03
CA GLY A 95 -12.31 22.91 -42.60
C GLY A 95 -13.21 23.70 -41.64
N ALA A 96 -12.70 24.83 -41.13
CA ALA A 96 -13.31 25.61 -40.06
C ALA A 96 -14.63 26.31 -40.46
N ASP A 97 -15.31 26.80 -39.42
CA ASP A 97 -16.32 27.87 -39.38
C ASP A 97 -17.83 27.57 -39.48
N ARG A 98 -18.47 27.74 -38.30
CA ARG A 98 -19.63 28.62 -38.00
C ARG A 98 -21.04 28.01 -37.87
N PHE A 99 -21.78 28.60 -36.91
CA PHE A 99 -23.16 28.39 -36.44
C PHE A 99 -23.33 27.31 -35.33
N ALA A 100 -23.17 27.63 -34.05
CA ALA A 100 -23.90 28.55 -33.16
C ALA A 100 -25.35 28.12 -32.82
N ARG A 101 -25.55 27.94 -31.50
CA ARG A 101 -26.79 27.97 -30.69
C ARG A 101 -27.54 26.65 -30.49
N TYR A 102 -27.26 25.99 -29.37
CA TYR A 102 -28.20 25.89 -28.25
C TYR A 102 -27.39 25.90 -26.94
N ALA A 103 -27.74 26.82 -26.04
CA ALA A 103 -27.17 26.98 -24.71
C ALA A 103 -28.08 26.35 -23.66
N SER A 104 -27.56 26.28 -22.42
CA SER A 104 -28.13 25.82 -21.14
C SER A 104 -27.77 24.36 -20.80
N ASP A 105 -27.17 24.00 -19.67
CA ASP A 105 -26.77 24.71 -18.45
C ASP A 105 -25.69 23.86 -17.76
N GLY A 106 -24.75 24.51 -17.05
CA GLY A 106 -23.83 23.83 -16.14
C GLY A 106 -22.36 23.86 -16.54
N GLU A 107 -21.83 25.02 -16.95
CA GLU A 107 -20.38 25.25 -16.93
C GLU A 107 -19.90 25.23 -15.48
N THR A 108 -19.42 24.06 -15.05
CA THR A 108 -18.53 23.97 -13.90
C THR A 108 -17.25 24.65 -14.34
N SER A 109 -16.98 25.85 -13.82
CA SER A 109 -15.77 26.62 -14.08
C SER A 109 -14.54 25.72 -13.95
N ILE A 110 -13.87 25.46 -15.07
CA ILE A 110 -12.55 24.82 -15.08
C ILE A 110 -11.65 25.68 -14.20
N PRO A 111 -10.95 25.14 -13.18
CA PRO A 111 -10.06 25.95 -12.36
C PRO A 111 -9.03 26.60 -13.28
N SER A 112 -9.05 27.93 -13.32
CA SER A 112 -8.10 28.74 -14.07
C SER A 112 -6.69 28.30 -13.69
N PHE A 113 -5.93 27.76 -14.64
CA PHE A 113 -4.50 27.52 -14.47
C PHE A 113 -3.85 28.86 -14.15
N THR A 114 -3.48 29.08 -12.88
CA THR A 114 -2.78 30.29 -12.47
C THR A 114 -1.42 30.27 -13.15
N GLN A 115 -1.20 31.21 -14.06
CA GLN A 115 0.08 31.36 -14.75
C GLN A 115 1.22 31.49 -13.73
N PRO A 116 2.42 30.99 -14.06
CA PRO A 116 3.58 31.12 -13.18
C PRO A 116 3.80 32.59 -12.81
N ASP A 117 3.91 32.86 -11.51
CA ASP A 117 4.29 34.19 -11.04
C ASP A 117 5.77 34.40 -11.39
N LYS A 118 6.02 35.31 -12.33
CA LYS A 118 7.37 35.58 -12.84
C LYS A 118 8.26 36.35 -11.85
N GLN A 119 7.80 36.62 -10.64
CA GLN A 119 8.56 37.36 -9.64
C GLN A 119 8.95 36.54 -8.41
N ARG A 120 8.41 35.32 -8.24
CA ARG A 120 8.61 34.50 -7.05
C ARG A 120 9.15 33.11 -7.39
N PRO A 121 10.01 32.52 -6.53
CA PRO A 121 10.44 31.13 -6.72
C PRO A 121 9.24 30.18 -6.76
N ARG A 122 9.30 29.13 -7.59
CA ARG A 122 8.23 28.14 -7.68
C ARG A 122 8.69 26.78 -7.16
N VAL A 123 7.98 26.28 -6.15
CA VAL A 123 8.20 24.94 -5.58
C VAL A 123 7.09 24.01 -6.08
N CYS A 124 7.47 22.95 -6.78
CA CYS A 124 6.55 21.94 -7.26
C CYS A 124 6.67 20.67 -6.41
N ILE A 125 5.57 20.22 -5.82
CA ILE A 125 5.50 19.03 -4.97
C ILE A 125 4.63 17.99 -5.68
N LEU A 126 5.21 16.83 -5.97
CA LEU A 126 4.55 15.74 -6.68
C LEU A 126 4.15 14.65 -5.68
N GLY A 127 2.85 14.52 -5.44
CA GLY A 127 2.24 13.59 -4.49
C GLY A 127 1.83 14.26 -3.17
N GLY A 128 0.55 14.27 -2.87
CA GLY A 128 -0.09 14.83 -1.68
C GLY A 128 -0.25 13.85 -0.52
N GLY A 129 0.60 12.84 -0.42
CA GLY A 129 0.65 11.93 0.74
C GLY A 129 1.30 12.54 1.98
N PHE A 130 1.72 11.69 2.94
CA PHE A 130 2.40 12.11 4.16
C PHE A 130 3.67 12.94 3.91
N GLY A 131 4.41 12.66 2.84
CA GLY A 131 5.58 13.47 2.49
C GLY A 131 5.17 14.84 1.94
N GLY A 132 4.43 14.87 0.83
CA GLY A 132 4.24 16.11 0.09
C GLY A 132 3.25 17.08 0.71
N LEU A 133 2.11 16.62 1.26
CA LEU A 133 1.15 17.53 1.91
C LEU A 133 1.79 18.23 3.11
N TYR A 134 2.47 17.48 3.97
CA TYR A 134 3.14 18.06 5.14
C TYR A 134 4.33 18.93 4.75
N THR A 135 5.03 18.63 3.65
CA THR A 135 6.07 19.53 3.11
C THR A 135 5.44 20.86 2.66
N ALA A 136 4.30 20.80 1.97
CA ALA A 136 3.59 22.00 1.51
C ALA A 136 3.11 22.86 2.70
N LEU A 137 2.44 22.24 3.68
CA LEU A 137 1.99 22.91 4.90
C LEU A 137 3.16 23.46 5.72
N ARG A 138 4.28 22.73 5.77
CA ARG A 138 5.50 23.21 6.43
C ARG A 138 6.02 24.47 5.77
N LEU A 139 6.10 24.52 4.44
CA LEU A 139 6.53 25.71 3.70
C LEU A 139 5.63 26.92 3.94
N GLU A 140 4.31 26.70 4.00
CA GLU A 140 3.35 27.77 4.33
C GLU A 140 3.55 28.30 5.75
N SER A 141 3.88 27.43 6.72
CA SER A 141 4.09 27.80 8.13
C SER A 141 5.36 28.60 8.40
N LEU A 142 6.33 28.60 7.49
CA LEU A 142 7.62 29.25 7.68
C LEU A 142 7.52 30.76 7.44
N VAL A 143 8.37 31.52 8.15
CA VAL A 143 8.51 32.96 7.93
C VAL A 143 9.45 33.19 6.75
N TRP A 144 9.02 34.01 5.80
CA TRP A 144 9.76 34.31 4.58
C TRP A 144 10.08 35.80 4.48
N PRO A 145 11.25 36.17 3.93
CA PRO A 145 11.48 37.52 3.42
C PRO A 145 10.48 37.87 2.31
N ASP A 146 10.14 39.16 2.18
CA ASP A 146 9.04 39.68 1.34
C ASP A 146 9.13 39.26 -0.15
N ASP A 147 10.32 38.96 -0.65
CA ASP A 147 10.62 38.57 -2.04
C ASP A 147 10.97 37.07 -2.22
N LYS A 148 11.17 36.34 -1.11
CA LYS A 148 11.62 34.94 -1.14
C LYS A 148 10.51 33.92 -0.89
N LYS A 149 9.29 34.34 -0.51
CA LYS A 149 8.17 33.39 -0.32
C LYS A 149 7.80 32.72 -1.65
N PRO A 150 7.93 31.39 -1.77
CA PRO A 150 7.70 30.73 -3.03
C PRO A 150 6.20 30.56 -3.34
N GLN A 151 5.87 30.49 -4.63
CA GLN A 151 4.62 29.89 -5.08
C GLN A 151 4.73 28.37 -4.95
N VAL A 152 3.91 27.77 -4.08
CA VAL A 152 3.88 26.31 -3.87
C VAL A 152 2.76 25.70 -4.69
N VAL A 153 3.10 24.72 -5.52
CA VAL A 153 2.16 23.92 -6.31
C VAL A 153 2.22 22.47 -5.84
N LEU A 154 1.11 21.95 -5.34
CA LEU A 154 0.93 20.55 -4.96
C LEU A 154 0.14 19.82 -6.06
N VAL A 155 0.74 18.79 -6.64
CA VAL A 155 0.12 17.96 -7.68
C VAL A 155 -0.18 16.57 -7.11
N ASP A 156 -1.42 16.12 -7.19
CA ASP A 156 -1.79 14.74 -6.86
C ASP A 156 -2.95 14.27 -7.77
N GLN A 157 -2.99 12.98 -8.09
CA GLN A 157 -4.05 12.38 -8.90
C GLN A 157 -5.38 12.28 -8.15
N SER A 158 -5.33 12.17 -6.82
CA SER A 158 -6.46 12.15 -5.90
C SER A 158 -6.89 13.56 -5.52
N ASP A 159 -8.18 13.80 -5.32
CA ASP A 159 -8.71 15.05 -4.75
C ASP A 159 -8.57 15.11 -3.21
N ARG A 160 -8.17 14.00 -2.59
CA ARG A 160 -8.15 13.80 -1.14
C ARG A 160 -6.82 13.29 -0.65
N PHE A 161 -6.41 13.82 0.50
CA PHE A 161 -5.41 13.19 1.35
C PHE A 161 -5.99 11.88 1.92
N VAL A 162 -5.15 10.90 2.24
CA VAL A 162 -5.58 9.67 2.94
C VAL A 162 -4.65 9.40 4.11
N PHE A 163 -5.20 9.46 5.33
CA PHE A 163 -4.52 9.04 6.55
C PHE A 163 -4.50 7.51 6.64
N LYS A 164 -3.63 6.90 5.83
CA LYS A 164 -3.51 5.44 5.65
C LYS A 164 -3.52 4.60 6.94
N PRO A 165 -2.90 5.04 8.07
CA PRO A 165 -2.90 4.25 9.30
C PRO A 165 -4.29 4.03 9.93
N MET A 166 -5.32 4.75 9.45
CA MET A 166 -6.71 4.62 9.90
C MET A 166 -7.67 4.09 8.83
N LEU A 167 -7.15 3.50 7.74
CA LEU A 167 -7.98 3.02 6.64
C LEU A 167 -8.84 1.81 7.04
N TYR A 168 -8.39 1.04 8.04
CA TYR A 168 -9.09 -0.14 8.56
C TYR A 168 -10.33 0.24 9.36
N GLU A 169 -10.27 1.37 10.05
CA GLU A 169 -11.35 1.92 10.87
C GLU A 169 -12.55 2.33 10.01
N LEU A 170 -12.33 2.62 8.73
CA LEU A 170 -13.40 2.84 7.77
C LEU A 170 -14.18 1.55 7.51
N LEU A 171 -13.50 0.39 7.45
CA LEU A 171 -14.14 -0.91 7.27
C LEU A 171 -14.86 -1.41 8.53
N SER A 172 -14.36 -1.05 9.72
CA SER A 172 -15.02 -1.36 11.00
C SER A 172 -16.18 -0.40 11.32
N GLY A 173 -16.30 0.71 10.58
CA GLY A 173 -17.31 1.76 10.80
C GLY A 173 -17.02 2.63 12.03
N GLU A 174 -15.78 2.66 12.50
CA GLU A 174 -15.36 3.53 13.60
C GLU A 174 -15.15 4.97 13.17
N VAL A 175 -14.70 5.17 11.93
CA VAL A 175 -14.46 6.48 11.35
C VAL A 175 -15.20 6.65 10.05
N ASP A 176 -15.54 7.90 9.76
CA ASP A 176 -16.10 8.29 8.48
C ASP A 176 -15.00 8.68 7.51
N ALA A 177 -15.29 8.57 6.21
CA ALA A 177 -14.33 8.89 5.16
C ALA A 177 -13.78 10.33 5.27
N TRP A 178 -14.59 11.31 5.70
CA TRP A 178 -14.12 12.69 5.83
C TRP A 178 -13.09 12.87 6.96
N GLU A 179 -13.12 12.04 8.00
CA GLU A 179 -12.20 12.14 9.14
C GLU A 179 -10.77 11.74 8.76
N ILE A 180 -10.64 10.70 7.91
CA ILE A 180 -9.35 10.15 7.49
C ILE A 180 -8.95 10.54 6.07
N ALA A 181 -9.89 11.02 5.25
CA ALA A 181 -9.65 11.41 3.87
C ALA A 181 -10.31 12.76 3.49
N PRO A 182 -9.93 13.86 4.17
CA PRO A 182 -10.37 15.21 3.81
C PRO A 182 -9.87 15.61 2.41
N SER A 183 -10.61 16.50 1.74
CA SER A 183 -10.21 17.01 0.43
C SER A 183 -9.04 17.98 0.55
N PHE A 184 -8.16 18.02 -0.46
CA PHE A 184 -7.10 19.02 -0.51
C PHE A 184 -7.66 20.44 -0.52
N THR A 185 -8.81 20.66 -1.16
CA THR A 185 -9.52 21.96 -1.15
C THR A 185 -9.89 22.41 0.25
N GLU A 186 -10.33 21.50 1.13
CA GLU A 186 -10.63 21.84 2.53
C GLU A 186 -9.34 22.10 3.32
N LEU A 187 -8.35 21.20 3.21
CA LEU A 187 -7.11 21.31 3.96
C LEU A 187 -6.30 22.56 3.62
N LEU A 188 -6.34 23.00 2.37
CA LEU A 188 -5.51 24.10 1.85
C LEU A 188 -6.26 25.43 1.76
N ARG A 189 -7.53 25.49 2.19
CA ARG A 189 -8.41 26.67 2.05
C ARG A 189 -7.80 27.97 2.59
N ASN A 190 -7.07 27.89 3.71
CA ASN A 190 -6.49 29.03 4.40
C ASN A 190 -4.98 29.19 4.11
N THR A 191 -4.51 28.66 2.98
CA THR A 191 -3.09 28.68 2.58
C THR A 191 -2.92 29.33 1.21
N SER A 192 -1.68 29.67 0.84
CA SER A 192 -1.34 30.14 -0.51
C SER A 192 -0.99 29.00 -1.48
N ILE A 193 -1.11 27.75 -1.02
CA ILE A 193 -0.72 26.55 -1.77
C ILE A 193 -1.74 26.30 -2.89
N GLN A 194 -1.24 26.17 -4.11
CA GLN A 194 -2.06 25.83 -5.27
C GLN A 194 -2.13 24.31 -5.43
N PHE A 195 -3.34 23.77 -5.39
CA PHE A 195 -3.56 22.35 -5.63
C PHE A 195 -3.97 22.08 -7.08
N VAL A 196 -3.29 21.12 -7.71
CA VAL A 196 -3.59 20.64 -9.06
C VAL A 196 -3.93 19.16 -8.99
N ARG A 197 -5.19 18.83 -9.27
CA ARG A 197 -5.64 17.44 -9.37
C ARG A 197 -5.26 16.88 -10.74
N ASP A 198 -4.15 16.17 -10.82
CA ASP A 198 -3.66 15.56 -12.06
C ASP A 198 -2.63 14.47 -11.76
N ARG A 199 -2.41 13.58 -12.71
CA ARG A 199 -1.38 12.53 -12.61
C ARG A 199 -0.10 12.98 -13.29
N VAL A 200 1.03 12.78 -12.61
CA VAL A 200 2.35 13.03 -13.21
C VAL A 200 2.65 11.95 -14.23
N LYS A 201 2.91 12.35 -15.47
CA LYS A 201 3.22 11.44 -16.59
C LYS A 201 4.72 11.33 -16.84
N LEU A 202 5.42 12.47 -16.86
CA LEU A 202 6.85 12.51 -17.17
C LEU A 202 7.51 13.69 -16.46
N LEU A 203 8.70 13.44 -15.93
CA LEU A 203 9.57 14.49 -15.38
C LEU A 203 10.79 14.65 -16.29
N ARG A 204 11.10 15.89 -16.69
CA ARG A 204 12.31 16.26 -17.41
C ARG A 204 13.13 17.27 -16.59
N PRO A 205 14.14 16.82 -15.84
CA PRO A 205 15.08 17.72 -15.18
C PRO A 205 16.00 18.42 -16.16
N SER A 206 16.31 19.70 -15.92
CA SER A 206 17.32 20.45 -16.69
C SER A 206 18.69 20.46 -16.02
N ASP A 207 18.83 19.85 -14.84
CA ASP A 207 20.05 19.86 -14.02
C ASP A 207 21.28 19.26 -14.71
N HIS A 208 21.08 18.39 -15.71
CA HIS A 208 22.15 17.64 -16.40
C HIS A 208 22.82 18.40 -17.54
N LEU A 209 22.20 19.48 -18.05
CA LEU A 209 22.67 20.18 -19.24
C LEU A 209 23.95 21.00 -18.99
N ASN A 210 24.23 21.37 -17.74
CA ASN A 210 25.42 22.17 -17.40
C ASN A 210 26.75 21.38 -17.47
N HIS A 211 26.73 20.04 -17.52
CA HIS A 211 27.96 19.24 -17.57
C HIS A 211 28.45 18.92 -18.99
N ILE A 212 27.64 19.11 -20.03
CA ILE A 212 28.00 18.75 -21.41
C ILE A 212 28.23 20.01 -22.25
N GLY A 213 29.18 20.87 -21.87
CA GLY A 213 29.92 21.83 -22.72
C GLY A 213 29.19 22.72 -23.75
N MET A 214 27.86 22.69 -23.83
CA MET A 214 27.06 23.44 -24.80
C MET A 214 26.72 24.79 -24.16
N LYS A 215 27.26 25.85 -24.75
CA LYS A 215 26.84 27.22 -24.47
C LYS A 215 25.36 27.36 -24.85
N GLU A 216 24.47 27.36 -23.86
CA GLU A 216 23.06 27.59 -24.10
C GLU A 216 22.77 29.05 -24.49
N SER A 217 21.77 29.19 -25.37
CA SER A 217 21.05 30.43 -25.65
C SER A 217 20.34 30.88 -24.36
N ARG A 218 20.45 32.17 -24.02
CA ARG A 218 20.02 32.82 -22.76
C ARG A 218 18.49 32.79 -22.45
N SER A 219 17.73 31.79 -22.85
CA SER A 219 16.25 31.86 -22.91
C SER A 219 15.45 30.85 -22.08
N SER A 220 16.05 29.86 -21.40
CA SER A 220 15.27 28.92 -20.56
C SER A 220 15.82 28.84 -19.14
N CYS A 221 15.30 29.70 -18.25
CA CYS A 221 15.65 29.76 -16.82
C CYS A 221 14.85 28.76 -15.95
N SER A 222 14.38 27.65 -16.52
CA SER A 222 13.56 26.64 -15.83
C SER A 222 14.44 25.48 -15.33
N GLY A 223 14.35 25.12 -14.05
CA GLY A 223 15.07 23.98 -13.44
C GLY A 223 14.59 22.63 -13.98
N GLY A 224 13.44 22.62 -14.64
CA GLY A 224 12.92 21.51 -15.41
C GLY A 224 11.41 21.58 -15.57
N THR A 225 10.86 20.52 -16.14
CA THR A 225 9.46 20.48 -16.56
C THR A 225 8.80 19.18 -16.13
N VAL A 226 7.60 19.30 -15.56
CA VAL A 226 6.70 18.19 -15.23
C VAL A 226 5.56 18.17 -16.24
N TYR A 227 5.40 17.05 -16.92
CA TYR A 227 4.28 16.80 -17.83
C TYR A 227 3.22 15.99 -17.11
N LEU A 228 2.00 16.48 -17.15
CA LEU A 228 0.84 15.84 -16.54
C LEU A 228 0.05 15.02 -17.57
N GLU A 229 -0.81 14.13 -17.09
CA GLU A 229 -1.59 13.24 -17.95
C GLU A 229 -2.65 13.98 -18.76
N SER A 230 -3.20 15.08 -18.24
CA SER A 230 -4.08 16.00 -18.99
C SER A 230 -3.41 16.69 -20.18
N GLY A 231 -2.08 16.62 -20.29
CA GLY A 231 -1.28 17.40 -21.25
C GLY A 231 -0.79 18.74 -20.68
N ASN A 232 -1.21 19.11 -19.46
CA ASN A 232 -0.69 20.28 -18.77
C ASN A 232 0.79 20.14 -18.46
N VAL A 233 1.48 21.28 -18.45
CA VAL A 233 2.91 21.36 -18.23
C VAL A 233 3.18 22.30 -17.06
N ILE A 234 3.89 21.79 -16.04
CA ILE A 234 4.30 22.57 -14.87
C ILE A 234 5.81 22.70 -14.93
N GLU A 235 6.27 23.90 -15.25
CA GLU A 235 7.66 24.29 -15.04
C GLU A 235 7.87 24.57 -13.56
N TYR A 236 8.97 24.04 -13.03
CA TYR A 236 9.49 24.45 -11.73
C TYR A 236 10.74 25.28 -11.95
N ASP A 237 10.96 26.21 -11.02
CA ASP A 237 11.87 27.36 -11.15
C ASP A 237 11.34 28.54 -11.97
N TRP A 238 11.46 29.72 -11.37
CA TRP A 238 11.50 30.99 -12.07
C TRP A 238 12.11 32.04 -11.14
N GLN A 239 13.32 32.51 -11.44
CA GLN A 239 13.81 33.79 -10.93
C GLN A 239 14.71 34.46 -11.98
N PHE A 240 14.34 35.67 -12.39
CA PHE A 240 15.00 36.45 -13.44
C PHE A 240 16.23 37.24 -12.94
N LEU A 241 16.55 37.19 -11.63
CA LEU A 241 17.58 38.03 -11.02
C LEU A 241 18.26 37.29 -9.85
N ALA A 242 19.37 36.60 -10.10
CA ALA A 242 20.44 36.36 -9.13
C ALA A 242 21.72 35.97 -9.88
N SER A 243 22.87 36.40 -9.35
CA SER A 243 24.22 36.15 -9.88
C SER A 243 24.52 34.67 -10.13
N GLU A 244 25.56 34.38 -10.92
CA GLU A 244 26.04 33.04 -11.35
C GLU A 244 26.26 31.98 -10.24
N ALA A 245 25.96 32.26 -8.97
CA ALA A 245 26.16 31.37 -7.83
C ALA A 245 24.90 30.68 -7.27
N ASP A 246 23.67 31.06 -7.67
CA ASP A 246 22.46 30.69 -6.90
C ASP A 246 21.53 29.69 -7.59
N ILE A 247 21.59 28.43 -7.16
CA ILE A 247 20.68 27.34 -7.54
C ILE A 247 19.61 27.18 -6.45
N ALA A 248 18.53 27.95 -6.56
CA ALA A 248 17.43 27.94 -5.59
C ALA A 248 16.08 27.42 -6.16
N SER A 249 16.12 26.37 -6.95
CA SER A 249 14.95 25.76 -7.60
C SER A 249 14.61 24.41 -6.98
N ARG A 250 13.34 24.10 -6.68
CA ARG A 250 12.98 22.88 -5.91
C ARG A 250 11.76 22.12 -6.41
N LEU A 251 12.02 20.90 -6.87
CA LEU A 251 11.03 19.85 -7.07
C LEU A 251 11.05 18.91 -5.85
N VAL A 252 9.89 18.47 -5.38
CA VAL A 252 9.77 17.45 -4.33
C VAL A 252 9.06 16.22 -4.89
N LEU A 253 9.76 15.08 -4.91
CA LEU A 253 9.23 13.78 -5.27
C LEU A 253 8.67 13.08 -4.02
N ALA A 254 7.35 13.04 -3.91
CA ALA A 254 6.61 12.42 -2.80
C ALA A 254 5.43 11.56 -3.31
N LEU A 255 5.58 10.96 -4.50
CA LEU A 255 4.57 10.18 -5.21
C LEU A 255 4.13 8.92 -4.45
N GLY A 256 4.92 8.48 -3.48
CA GLY A 256 4.68 7.26 -2.73
C GLY A 256 5.08 6.01 -3.52
N ALA A 257 4.38 4.91 -3.26
CA ALA A 257 4.53 3.62 -3.93
C ALA A 257 3.15 3.05 -4.28
N GLU A 258 3.08 2.35 -5.42
CA GLU A 258 1.89 1.66 -5.91
C GLU A 258 1.96 0.15 -5.63
N ALA A 259 0.81 -0.49 -5.46
CA ALA A 259 0.72 -1.94 -5.33
C ALA A 259 0.94 -2.60 -6.70
N LYS A 260 1.88 -3.53 -6.79
CA LYS A 260 2.18 -4.28 -8.02
C LYS A 260 1.25 -5.50 -8.12
N LEU A 261 0.15 -5.34 -8.85
CA LEU A 261 -0.86 -6.41 -9.06
C LEU A 261 -0.57 -7.30 -10.28
N ASP A 262 0.43 -6.94 -11.08
CA ASP A 262 0.85 -7.63 -12.30
C ASP A 262 1.82 -8.80 -12.04
N VAL A 263 2.35 -8.92 -10.82
CA VAL A 263 3.34 -9.95 -10.46
C VAL A 263 2.71 -11.35 -10.38
N VAL A 264 1.47 -11.45 -9.92
CA VAL A 264 0.76 -12.74 -9.77
C VAL A 264 -0.33 -12.83 -10.83
N PRO A 265 -0.29 -13.82 -11.74
CA PRO A 265 -1.34 -14.01 -12.74
C PRO A 265 -2.74 -14.07 -12.11
N GLY A 266 -3.66 -13.25 -12.64
CA GLY A 266 -5.03 -13.08 -12.14
C GLY A 266 -5.19 -12.08 -10.99
N SER A 267 -4.10 -11.59 -10.38
CA SER A 267 -4.19 -10.63 -9.27
C SER A 267 -4.73 -9.27 -9.71
N ALA A 268 -4.35 -8.77 -10.89
CA ALA A 268 -4.87 -7.51 -11.42
C ALA A 268 -6.37 -7.55 -11.73
N GLU A 269 -6.91 -8.73 -12.05
CA GLU A 269 -8.33 -8.91 -12.41
C GLU A 269 -9.22 -9.19 -11.20
N TYR A 270 -8.71 -9.99 -10.24
CA TYR A 270 -9.55 -10.57 -9.19
C TYR A 270 -9.26 -10.04 -7.79
N ALA A 271 -8.11 -9.41 -7.57
CA ALA A 271 -7.63 -9.06 -6.24
C ALA A 271 -7.73 -7.54 -6.00
N PHE A 272 -8.17 -7.16 -4.81
CA PHE A 272 -8.30 -5.76 -4.44
C PHE A 272 -7.04 -5.28 -3.70
N PRO A 273 -6.35 -4.23 -4.17
CA PRO A 273 -5.36 -3.54 -3.34
C PRO A 273 -6.06 -2.93 -2.11
N PHE A 274 -5.28 -2.51 -1.11
CA PHE A 274 -5.80 -1.85 0.08
C PHE A 274 -4.85 -0.73 0.53
N SER A 275 -4.76 0.32 -0.29
CA SER A 275 -3.77 1.39 -0.15
C SER A 275 -4.34 2.81 -0.32
N THR A 276 -5.49 2.93 -0.97
CA THR A 276 -6.20 4.20 -1.24
C THR A 276 -7.59 4.20 -0.58
N LEU A 277 -8.24 5.37 -0.52
CA LEU A 277 -9.64 5.45 -0.09
C LEU A 277 -10.56 4.64 -1.01
N GLU A 278 -10.33 4.71 -2.32
CA GLU A 278 -11.15 3.99 -3.30
C GLU A 278 -11.01 2.48 -3.14
N ASP A 279 -9.81 1.98 -2.86
CA ASP A 279 -9.56 0.59 -2.51
C ASP A 279 -10.40 0.15 -1.30
N ALA A 280 -10.40 0.96 -0.24
CA ALA A 280 -11.14 0.65 0.97
C ALA A 280 -12.66 0.65 0.74
N CYS A 281 -13.18 1.62 -0.03
CA CYS A 281 -14.58 1.66 -0.42
C CYS A 281 -14.98 0.47 -1.30
N LYS A 282 -14.11 0.03 -2.22
CA LYS A 282 -14.32 -1.17 -3.05
C LYS A 282 -14.41 -2.41 -2.17
N VAL A 283 -13.47 -2.60 -1.25
CA VAL A 283 -13.49 -3.72 -0.30
C VAL A 283 -14.75 -3.69 0.59
N ASP A 284 -15.13 -2.52 1.14
CA ASP A 284 -16.37 -2.38 1.92
C ASP A 284 -17.60 -2.76 1.09
N THR A 285 -17.68 -2.28 -0.15
CA THR A 285 -18.80 -2.55 -1.07
C THR A 285 -18.94 -4.04 -1.36
N GLU A 286 -17.84 -4.73 -1.66
CA GLU A 286 -17.86 -6.17 -1.91
C GLU A 286 -18.20 -6.99 -0.66
N LEU A 287 -17.69 -6.59 0.52
CA LEU A 287 -18.09 -7.20 1.79
C LEU A 287 -19.59 -7.04 2.04
N ARG A 288 -20.15 -5.84 1.82
CA ARG A 288 -21.61 -5.59 1.96
C ARG A 288 -22.44 -6.43 1.00
N LYS A 289 -21.98 -6.62 -0.25
CA LYS A 289 -22.65 -7.50 -1.23
C LYS A 289 -22.68 -8.94 -0.72
N LEU A 290 -21.58 -9.44 -0.17
CA LEU A 290 -21.49 -10.79 0.40
C LEU A 290 -22.36 -10.95 1.65
N GLU A 291 -22.36 -9.96 2.53
CA GLU A 291 -23.20 -9.93 3.74
C GLU A 291 -24.69 -9.95 3.38
N ARG A 292 -25.12 -9.13 2.41
CA ARG A 292 -26.50 -9.13 1.90
C ARG A 292 -26.87 -10.45 1.24
N TRP A 293 -25.98 -11.01 0.42
CA TRP A 293 -26.23 -12.29 -0.23
C TRP A 293 -26.38 -13.43 0.78
N ARG A 294 -25.60 -13.39 1.87
CA ARG A 294 -25.67 -14.36 2.97
C ARG A 294 -26.92 -14.21 3.81
N PHE A 295 -27.48 -13.00 3.94
CA PHE A 295 -28.58 -12.72 4.87
C PHE A 295 -29.70 -13.78 4.78
N GLY A 296 -30.04 -14.39 5.92
CA GLY A 296 -31.03 -15.47 6.00
C GLY A 296 -30.58 -16.86 5.53
N LYS A 297 -29.33 -17.05 5.10
CA LYS A 297 -28.77 -18.33 4.63
C LYS A 297 -27.72 -18.87 5.61
N SER A 298 -27.95 -20.06 6.14
CA SER A 298 -27.01 -20.75 7.05
C SER A 298 -26.01 -21.67 6.33
N SER A 299 -26.12 -21.84 5.00
CA SER A 299 -25.49 -22.95 4.30
C SER A 299 -24.04 -22.75 3.86
N SER A 300 -23.47 -21.53 3.86
CA SER A 300 -22.08 -21.32 3.40
C SER A 300 -21.42 -20.06 3.96
N PRO A 301 -20.34 -20.12 4.79
CA PRO A 301 -19.59 -18.96 5.32
C PRO A 301 -19.07 -18.03 4.22
N ILE A 302 -19.06 -16.71 4.46
CA ILE A 302 -18.30 -15.75 3.65
C ILE A 302 -16.81 -16.06 3.83
N ARG A 303 -16.03 -16.08 2.77
CA ARG A 303 -14.61 -16.44 2.86
C ARG A 303 -13.77 -15.32 2.26
N VAL A 304 -12.76 -14.89 3.02
CA VAL A 304 -11.86 -13.81 2.64
C VAL A 304 -10.43 -14.29 2.74
N ALA A 305 -9.67 -14.14 1.67
CA ALA A 305 -8.23 -14.37 1.66
C ALA A 305 -7.50 -13.02 1.63
N ILE A 306 -6.53 -12.85 2.51
CA ILE A 306 -5.68 -11.66 2.62
C ILE A 306 -4.25 -12.12 2.37
N VAL A 307 -3.65 -11.59 1.32
CA VAL A 307 -2.29 -11.93 0.92
C VAL A 307 -1.32 -10.92 1.54
N GLY A 308 -0.26 -11.42 2.17
CA GLY A 308 0.70 -10.64 2.94
C GLY A 308 0.30 -10.50 4.41
N CYS A 309 1.21 -10.82 5.34
CA CYS A 309 1.01 -10.66 6.79
C CYS A 309 2.01 -9.67 7.40
N GLY A 310 2.33 -8.58 6.70
CA GLY A 310 2.87 -7.38 7.33
C GLY A 310 1.81 -6.64 8.14
N TYR A 311 2.14 -5.45 8.67
CA TYR A 311 1.20 -4.60 9.42
C TYR A 311 -0.17 -4.49 8.75
N SER A 312 -0.20 -4.02 7.51
CA SER A 312 -1.46 -3.80 6.79
C SER A 312 -2.31 -5.05 6.60
N GLY A 313 -1.69 -6.21 6.37
CA GLY A 313 -2.44 -7.45 6.18
C GLY A 313 -2.99 -8.00 7.49
N VAL A 314 -2.25 -7.86 8.59
CA VAL A 314 -2.69 -8.25 9.94
C VAL A 314 -3.84 -7.36 10.41
N GLU A 315 -3.71 -6.03 10.28
CA GLU A 315 -4.76 -5.08 10.66
C GLU A 315 -6.05 -5.33 9.87
N LEU A 316 -5.92 -5.59 8.56
CA LEU A 316 -7.06 -5.91 7.69
C LEU A 316 -7.69 -7.25 8.04
N ALA A 317 -6.89 -8.29 8.32
CA ALA A 317 -7.39 -9.61 8.70
C ALA A 317 -8.15 -9.57 10.02
N ALA A 318 -7.59 -8.87 11.02
CA ALA A 318 -8.25 -8.66 12.29
C ALA A 318 -9.60 -7.95 12.09
N THR A 319 -9.61 -6.84 11.33
CA THR A 319 -10.80 -6.02 11.08
C THR A 319 -11.90 -6.78 10.34
N VAL A 320 -11.55 -7.44 9.22
CA VAL A 320 -12.52 -8.19 8.41
C VAL A 320 -13.07 -9.39 9.20
N SER A 321 -12.23 -10.08 9.97
CA SER A 321 -12.68 -11.20 10.79
C SER A 321 -13.65 -10.77 11.90
N GLU A 322 -13.41 -9.60 12.51
CA GLU A 322 -14.32 -9.06 13.52
C GLU A 322 -15.67 -8.65 12.93
N ARG A 323 -15.66 -8.06 11.73
CA ARG A 323 -16.86 -7.70 11.00
C ARG A 323 -17.69 -8.93 10.65
N LEU A 324 -17.04 -9.96 10.12
CA LEU A 324 -17.74 -11.16 9.67
C LEU A 324 -18.18 -12.08 10.82
N ARG A 325 -17.45 -12.14 11.95
CA ARG A 325 -17.75 -13.05 13.07
C ARG A 325 -17.97 -14.49 12.57
N ASP A 326 -18.97 -15.20 13.10
CA ASP A 326 -19.35 -16.55 12.69
C ASP A 326 -19.93 -16.63 11.26
N ASN A 327 -20.19 -15.48 10.63
CA ASN A 327 -20.66 -15.43 9.25
C ASN A 327 -19.55 -15.62 8.22
N GLY A 328 -18.28 -15.61 8.63
CA GLY A 328 -17.19 -15.78 7.69
C GLY A 328 -15.93 -16.44 8.23
N ILE A 329 -15.03 -16.76 7.30
CA ILE A 329 -13.72 -17.37 7.54
C ILE A 329 -12.69 -16.51 6.83
N VAL A 330 -11.74 -16.01 7.60
CA VAL A 330 -10.60 -15.24 7.06
C VAL A 330 -9.36 -16.13 6.98
N GLN A 331 -8.66 -16.06 5.86
CA GLN A 331 -7.40 -16.73 5.61
C GLN A 331 -6.33 -15.66 5.37
N ALA A 332 -5.24 -15.70 6.13
CA ALA A 332 -4.11 -14.79 5.93
C ALA A 332 -2.92 -15.59 5.42
N ILE A 333 -2.38 -15.20 4.27
CA ILE A 333 -1.34 -15.93 3.54
C ILE A 333 -0.06 -15.10 3.59
N ASN A 334 1.08 -15.68 3.95
CA ASN A 334 2.35 -14.96 3.96
C ASN A 334 3.49 -15.83 3.43
N VAL A 335 4.38 -15.19 2.67
CA VAL A 335 5.58 -15.83 2.15
C VAL A 335 6.56 -16.19 3.27
N GLU A 336 6.58 -15.40 4.34
CA GLU A 336 7.43 -15.66 5.50
C GLU A 336 6.75 -16.61 6.49
N THR A 337 7.57 -17.26 7.32
CA THR A 337 7.11 -18.19 8.36
C THR A 337 6.56 -17.51 9.61
N THR A 338 6.58 -16.17 9.65
CA THR A 338 6.02 -15.35 10.74
C THR A 338 5.17 -14.21 10.19
N ILE A 339 4.22 -13.73 10.98
CA ILE A 339 3.57 -12.44 10.75
C ILE A 339 4.46 -11.31 11.24
N CYS A 340 4.31 -10.12 10.66
CA CYS A 340 4.98 -8.88 11.05
C CYS A 340 6.45 -9.09 11.48
N PRO A 341 7.32 -9.60 10.58
CA PRO A 341 8.68 -10.04 10.93
C PRO A 341 9.56 -8.95 11.53
N ASN A 342 9.31 -7.68 11.15
CA ASN A 342 10.07 -6.53 11.61
C ASN A 342 9.42 -5.83 12.81
N ALA A 343 8.27 -6.30 13.29
CA ALA A 343 7.57 -5.68 14.42
C ALA A 343 8.26 -6.01 15.76
N PRO A 344 8.16 -5.12 16.76
CA PRO A 344 8.51 -5.44 18.14
C PRO A 344 7.81 -6.72 18.62
N PRO A 345 8.46 -7.52 19.48
CA PRO A 345 7.89 -8.78 19.98
C PRO A 345 6.49 -8.63 20.55
N GLY A 346 6.24 -7.61 21.40
CA GLY A 346 4.94 -7.36 22.00
C GLY A 346 3.83 -7.13 20.99
N ASN A 347 4.04 -6.24 20.01
CA ASN A 347 3.09 -6.03 18.91
C ASN A 347 2.78 -7.32 18.14
N ARG A 348 3.80 -8.14 17.86
CA ARG A 348 3.63 -9.39 17.12
C ARG A 348 2.89 -10.45 17.94
N GLU A 349 3.16 -10.54 19.23
CA GLU A 349 2.47 -11.46 20.16
C GLU A 349 1.00 -11.08 20.34
N ALA A 350 0.72 -9.79 20.54
CA ALA A 350 -0.64 -9.25 20.59
C ALA A 350 -1.42 -9.56 19.30
N ALA A 351 -0.80 -9.35 18.14
CA ALA A 351 -1.39 -9.70 16.86
C ALA A 351 -1.70 -11.20 16.75
N LEU A 352 -0.74 -12.08 17.05
CA LEU A 352 -0.94 -13.53 17.00
C LEU A 352 -2.09 -13.97 17.90
N LYS A 353 -2.15 -13.44 19.12
CA LYS A 353 -3.23 -13.70 20.08
C LYS A 353 -4.60 -13.34 19.50
N VAL A 354 -4.73 -12.17 18.89
CA VAL A 354 -6.00 -11.74 18.26
C VAL A 354 -6.35 -12.63 17.06
N LEU A 355 -5.39 -12.88 16.14
CA LEU A 355 -5.65 -13.69 14.97
C LEU A 355 -6.09 -15.12 15.34
N GLN A 356 -5.46 -15.72 16.36
CA GLN A 356 -5.84 -17.04 16.88
C GLN A 356 -7.22 -17.01 17.55
N SER A 357 -7.49 -16.03 18.40
CA SER A 357 -8.79 -15.91 19.09
C SER A 357 -9.98 -15.75 18.13
N ARG A 358 -9.73 -15.18 16.95
CA ARG A 358 -10.74 -14.99 15.89
C ARG A 358 -10.76 -16.11 14.85
N ASN A 359 -10.07 -17.23 15.09
CA ASN A 359 -10.03 -18.38 14.20
C ASN A 359 -9.56 -18.07 12.77
N ILE A 360 -8.68 -17.07 12.61
CA ILE A 360 -8.10 -16.70 11.31
C ILE A 360 -7.10 -17.79 10.90
N LYS A 361 -7.26 -18.32 9.69
CA LYS A 361 -6.40 -19.39 9.18
C LYS A 361 -5.11 -18.81 8.60
N LEU A 362 -3.99 -19.07 9.26
CA LEU A 362 -2.67 -18.59 8.82
C LEU A 362 -2.00 -19.61 7.89
N PHE A 363 -1.64 -19.17 6.67
CA PHE A 363 -0.84 -19.92 5.70
C PHE A 363 0.52 -19.25 5.56
N LEU A 364 1.45 -19.58 6.46
CA LEU A 364 2.79 -19.00 6.51
C LEU A 364 3.79 -19.88 5.74
N GLY A 365 4.79 -19.25 5.11
CA GLY A 365 5.74 -19.95 4.24
C GLY A 365 5.19 -20.29 2.85
N TYR A 366 4.10 -19.64 2.42
CA TYR A 366 3.45 -19.87 1.13
C TYR A 366 3.30 -18.56 0.37
N PHE A 367 3.52 -18.59 -0.95
CA PHE A 367 3.15 -17.50 -1.84
C PHE A 367 2.00 -17.91 -2.74
N VAL A 368 1.21 -16.93 -3.17
CA VAL A 368 0.13 -17.13 -4.15
C VAL A 368 0.76 -17.11 -5.54
N SER A 369 0.72 -18.24 -6.25
CA SER A 369 1.29 -18.35 -7.59
C SER A 369 0.33 -17.94 -8.68
N CYS A 370 -0.99 -18.09 -8.46
CA CYS A 370 -2.02 -17.74 -9.42
C CYS A 370 -3.39 -17.58 -8.73
N ILE A 371 -4.24 -16.71 -9.29
CA ILE A 371 -5.64 -16.53 -8.90
C ILE A 371 -6.53 -16.79 -10.11
N LYS A 372 -7.56 -17.62 -9.96
CA LYS A 372 -8.51 -17.96 -11.03
C LYS A 372 -9.96 -17.80 -10.56
N GLU A 373 -10.83 -17.23 -11.39
CA GLU A 373 -12.28 -17.25 -11.18
C GLU A 373 -12.86 -18.61 -11.58
N VAL A 374 -13.82 -19.11 -10.82
CA VAL A 374 -14.58 -20.33 -11.13
C VAL A 374 -15.90 -19.93 -11.78
N SER A 375 -16.06 -20.21 -13.08
CA SER A 375 -17.33 -20.02 -13.78
C SER A 375 -18.37 -21.05 -13.33
N THR A 376 -19.59 -20.59 -13.05
CA THR A 376 -20.71 -21.37 -12.47
C THR A 376 -21.35 -22.39 -13.41
N SER A 377 -20.80 -22.64 -14.60
CA SER A 377 -21.31 -23.63 -15.56
C SER A 377 -20.89 -25.08 -15.28
N ASP A 378 -19.95 -25.31 -14.36
CA ASP A 378 -19.38 -26.64 -14.12
C ASP A 378 -20.04 -27.44 -12.98
N ASP A 379 -21.16 -26.97 -12.41
CA ASP A 379 -21.96 -27.71 -11.42
C ASP A 379 -23.09 -28.58 -12.07
N SER A 380 -23.12 -28.75 -13.40
CA SER A 380 -24.05 -29.67 -14.08
C SER A 380 -23.45 -31.08 -14.25
N ASN A 381 -23.50 -31.88 -13.17
CA ASN A 381 -23.90 -33.30 -13.24
C ASN A 381 -23.99 -33.95 -11.84
N THR A 382 -24.67 -33.29 -10.92
CA THR A 382 -25.25 -34.02 -9.77
C THR A 382 -26.72 -34.28 -10.10
N ILE A 383 -26.98 -35.35 -10.85
CA ILE A 383 -28.33 -35.88 -11.02
C ILE A 383 -28.80 -36.37 -9.65
N LEU A 384 -29.78 -35.71 -9.05
CA LEU A 384 -30.57 -36.30 -7.97
C LEU A 384 -31.32 -37.51 -8.55
N PRO A 385 -31.51 -38.62 -7.81
CA PRO A 385 -32.16 -39.83 -8.34
C PRO A 385 -33.62 -39.65 -8.82
N ASN A 386 -34.20 -38.45 -8.71
CA ASN A 386 -35.62 -38.17 -8.94
C ASN A 386 -35.92 -37.07 -9.98
N GLY A 387 -35.00 -36.78 -10.92
CA GLY A 387 -35.38 -36.07 -12.15
C GLY A 387 -35.92 -34.63 -12.02
N GLU A 388 -35.65 -33.92 -10.93
CA GLU A 388 -35.88 -32.46 -10.86
C GLU A 388 -34.65 -31.70 -11.34
N GLU A 389 -34.82 -30.90 -12.40
CA GLU A 389 -33.84 -29.92 -12.85
C GLU A 389 -33.55 -28.92 -11.73
N ILE A 390 -32.28 -28.76 -11.36
CA ILE A 390 -31.87 -27.65 -10.51
C ILE A 390 -32.04 -26.39 -11.34
N GLY A 391 -33.06 -25.59 -11.00
CA GLY A 391 -33.34 -24.31 -11.62
C GLY A 391 -32.10 -23.43 -11.70
N ALA A 392 -32.05 -22.61 -12.75
CA ALA A 392 -30.98 -21.67 -13.05
C ALA A 392 -30.42 -21.02 -11.79
N VAL A 393 -29.09 -21.03 -11.65
CA VAL A 393 -28.39 -20.32 -10.57
C VAL A 393 -28.87 -18.87 -10.60
N PRO A 394 -29.43 -18.34 -9.49
CA PRO A 394 -29.91 -16.97 -9.49
C PRO A 394 -28.77 -16.04 -9.89
N GLU A 395 -29.04 -15.06 -10.76
CA GLU A 395 -28.09 -14.10 -11.35
C GLU A 395 -27.23 -13.32 -10.32
N ASN A 396 -27.47 -13.52 -9.02
CA ASN A 396 -26.89 -12.78 -7.90
C ASN A 396 -26.00 -13.65 -6.98
N CYS A 397 -25.45 -14.78 -7.47
CA CYS A 397 -24.51 -15.61 -6.72
C CYS A 397 -23.10 -14.98 -6.71
N PRO A 398 -22.41 -14.88 -5.56
CA PRO A 398 -21.08 -14.31 -5.51
C PRO A 398 -20.08 -15.17 -6.29
N LYS A 399 -19.19 -14.48 -7.01
CA LYS A 399 -18.09 -15.10 -7.74
C LYS A 399 -17.20 -15.90 -6.79
N LYS A 400 -16.63 -16.99 -7.30
CA LYS A 400 -15.74 -17.88 -6.54
C LYS A 400 -14.34 -17.78 -7.15
N TYR A 401 -13.33 -17.73 -6.29
CA TYR A 401 -11.93 -17.69 -6.73
C TYR A 401 -11.13 -18.82 -6.09
N ILE A 402 -10.15 -19.33 -6.84
CA ILE A 402 -9.18 -20.31 -6.41
C ILE A 402 -7.82 -19.62 -6.33
N LEU A 403 -7.16 -19.75 -5.17
CA LEU A 403 -5.77 -19.33 -4.97
C LEU A 403 -4.88 -20.56 -5.02
N GLU A 404 -3.95 -20.59 -5.96
CA GLU A 404 -2.91 -21.61 -6.00
C GLU A 404 -1.76 -21.19 -5.08
N LEU A 405 -1.49 -22.00 -4.06
CA LEU A 405 -0.41 -21.75 -3.10
C LEU A 405 0.80 -22.63 -3.39
N GLN A 406 1.97 -22.03 -3.39
CA GLN A 406 3.25 -22.72 -3.51
C GLN A 406 4.12 -22.43 -2.29
N PRO A 407 4.86 -23.41 -1.76
CA PRO A 407 5.85 -23.16 -0.71
C PRO A 407 6.86 -22.11 -1.18
N ALA A 408 7.14 -21.13 -0.33
CA ALA A 408 8.13 -20.10 -0.61
C ALA A 408 9.54 -20.73 -0.60
N GLN A 409 10.04 -21.12 -1.78
CA GLN A 409 11.46 -21.41 -1.97
C GLN A 409 12.24 -20.09 -2.03
N ARG A 410 13.44 -20.05 -1.43
CA ARG A 410 14.18 -18.82 -1.10
C ARG A 410 14.74 -18.00 -2.28
N ASP A 411 14.43 -18.35 -3.54
CA ASP A 411 15.19 -17.87 -4.69
C ASP A 411 14.38 -17.08 -5.75
N PHE A 412 13.39 -16.29 -5.33
CA PHE A 412 12.82 -15.28 -6.23
C PHE A 412 13.67 -14.00 -6.22
N LYS A 413 14.65 -13.94 -7.13
CA LYS A 413 15.32 -12.68 -7.48
C LYS A 413 14.45 -11.93 -8.49
N ILE A 414 13.88 -10.81 -8.06
CA ILE A 414 13.28 -9.83 -8.97
C ILE A 414 14.45 -9.04 -9.55
N GLU A 415 14.71 -9.21 -10.84
CA GLU A 415 15.70 -8.41 -11.56
C GLU A 415 15.16 -6.99 -11.76
N PRO A 416 15.96 -5.95 -11.48
CA PRO A 416 15.54 -4.58 -11.71
C PRO A 416 15.48 -4.30 -13.22
N PRO A 417 14.49 -3.52 -13.70
CA PRO A 417 14.49 -3.07 -15.08
C PRO A 417 15.68 -2.13 -15.33
N GLU A 418 16.59 -2.52 -16.23
CA GLU A 418 17.67 -1.68 -16.73
C GLU A 418 17.11 -0.71 -17.78
N GLN A 419 16.67 0.47 -17.31
CA GLN A 419 16.58 1.65 -18.17
C GLN A 419 17.51 2.72 -17.62
N PRO A 420 18.21 3.48 -18.48
CA PRO A 420 19.01 4.62 -18.06
C PRO A 420 18.06 5.70 -17.53
N ASN A 421 17.77 5.66 -16.24
CA ASN A 421 16.90 6.62 -15.60
C ASN A 421 17.67 7.94 -15.42
N VAL A 422 17.02 9.05 -15.79
CA VAL A 422 17.55 10.41 -15.61
C VAL A 422 17.81 10.71 -14.12
N ILE A 423 17.08 10.05 -13.23
CA ILE A 423 17.25 10.07 -11.77
C ILE A 423 17.86 8.75 -11.30
N PRO A 424 18.84 8.74 -10.38
CA PRO A 424 19.38 7.50 -9.83
C PRO A 424 18.31 6.78 -9.00
N LEU A 425 17.81 5.64 -9.52
CA LEU A 425 16.82 4.81 -8.84
C LEU A 425 17.47 3.51 -8.34
N ASN A 426 17.08 3.05 -7.15
CA ASN A 426 17.43 1.70 -6.68
C ASN A 426 16.53 0.64 -7.35
N GLY A 427 16.80 -0.65 -7.09
CA GLY A 427 15.98 -1.76 -7.64
C GLY A 427 14.52 -1.80 -7.19
N ARG A 428 14.09 -0.95 -6.25
CA ARG A 428 12.69 -0.76 -5.84
C ARG A 428 12.03 0.43 -6.53
N GLY A 429 12.74 1.13 -7.43
CA GLY A 429 12.25 2.34 -8.11
C GLY A 429 12.30 3.61 -7.25
N GLN A 430 13.06 3.60 -6.15
CA GLN A 430 13.16 4.75 -5.24
C GLN A 430 14.38 5.61 -5.60
N ALA A 431 14.21 6.93 -5.60
CA ALA A 431 15.27 7.88 -5.88
C ALA A 431 16.34 7.88 -4.77
N GLU A 432 17.60 7.68 -5.15
CA GLU A 432 18.70 7.74 -4.20
C GLU A 432 18.96 9.17 -3.74
N THR A 433 18.97 9.37 -2.43
CA THR A 433 19.17 10.69 -1.81
C THR A 433 20.43 10.75 -0.97
N ASP A 434 20.91 11.97 -0.75
CA ASP A 434 21.85 12.29 0.32
C ASP A 434 21.10 12.53 1.66
N GLU A 435 21.86 12.77 2.73
CA GLU A 435 21.28 13.00 4.05
C GLU A 435 20.42 14.27 4.14
N THR A 436 20.56 15.22 3.21
CA THR A 436 19.75 16.43 3.15
C THR A 436 18.45 16.24 2.36
N LEU A 437 18.16 15.00 1.95
CA LEU A 437 17.01 14.57 1.16
C LEU A 437 17.08 15.01 -0.32
N ARG A 438 18.22 15.53 -0.78
CA ARG A 438 18.45 15.83 -2.19
C ARG A 438 18.73 14.57 -2.97
N VAL A 439 18.17 14.47 -4.16
CA VAL A 439 18.47 13.40 -5.11
C VAL A 439 19.92 13.53 -5.56
N LYS A 440 20.67 12.44 -5.52
CA LYS A 440 22.09 12.44 -5.91
C LYS A 440 22.25 12.92 -7.35
N GLY A 441 23.15 13.88 -7.58
CA GLY A 441 23.39 14.48 -8.89
C GLY A 441 22.31 15.48 -9.35
N HIS A 442 21.29 15.75 -8.53
CA HIS A 442 20.20 16.68 -8.83
C HIS A 442 19.97 17.64 -7.65
N PRO A 443 20.76 18.71 -7.51
CA PRO A 443 20.71 19.60 -6.35
C PRO A 443 19.37 20.35 -6.20
N ARG A 444 18.55 20.38 -7.26
CA ARG A 444 17.22 21.00 -7.31
C ARG A 444 16.08 20.03 -7.01
N ILE A 445 16.36 18.74 -6.82
CA ILE A 445 15.32 17.74 -6.62
C ILE A 445 15.48 17.13 -5.23
N PHE A 446 14.40 17.17 -4.46
CA PHE A 446 14.26 16.45 -3.20
C PHE A 446 13.39 15.22 -3.43
N ALA A 447 13.69 14.12 -2.76
CA ALA A 447 12.82 12.95 -2.73
C ALA A 447 12.57 12.52 -1.29
N ILE A 448 11.31 12.24 -0.96
CA ILE A 448 10.89 11.86 0.40
C ILE A 448 9.83 10.75 0.37
N GLY A 449 9.58 10.17 1.54
CA GLY A 449 8.65 9.07 1.74
C GLY A 449 9.05 7.83 0.96
N ASP A 450 8.04 7.08 0.50
CA ASP A 450 8.26 5.80 -0.17
C ASP A 450 8.95 5.96 -1.55
N SER A 451 8.97 7.17 -2.12
CA SER A 451 9.67 7.50 -3.35
C SER A 451 11.19 7.66 -3.18
N ALA A 452 11.69 7.69 -1.95
CA ALA A 452 13.09 7.95 -1.66
C ALA A 452 13.81 6.75 -1.04
N ALA A 453 15.08 6.59 -1.42
CA ALA A 453 16.02 5.68 -0.82
C ALA A 453 17.06 6.48 -0.04
N LEU A 454 16.88 6.54 1.28
CA LEU A 454 17.85 7.10 2.22
C LEU A 454 18.38 6.00 3.13
N ARG A 455 19.69 6.01 3.37
CA ARG A 455 20.36 5.11 4.31
C ARG A 455 20.68 5.87 5.60
N ASP A 456 20.52 5.20 6.72
CA ASP A 456 20.98 5.71 8.01
C ASP A 456 22.51 5.62 8.15
N SER A 457 23.05 6.07 9.29
CA SER A 457 24.49 6.02 9.57
C SER A 457 25.06 4.60 9.65
N SER A 458 24.22 3.57 9.79
CA SER A 458 24.61 2.15 9.75
C SER A 458 24.62 1.58 8.33
N GLY A 459 24.25 2.37 7.32
CA GLY A 459 24.11 1.95 5.92
C GLY A 459 22.79 1.22 5.62
N LYS A 460 21.91 1.07 6.62
CA LYS A 460 20.61 0.41 6.46
C LYS A 460 19.63 1.37 5.80
N LEU A 461 18.88 0.85 4.83
CA LEU A 461 17.82 1.63 4.18
C LEU A 461 16.69 1.90 5.17
N LEU A 462 16.23 3.16 5.22
CA LEU A 462 15.08 3.53 6.04
C LEU A 462 13.80 2.81 5.57
N PRO A 463 12.89 2.46 6.49
CA PRO A 463 11.67 1.74 6.15
C PRO A 463 10.65 2.66 5.45
N ALA A 464 9.94 2.13 4.45
CA ALA A 464 8.86 2.80 3.74
C ALA A 464 7.59 2.90 4.62
N THR A 465 7.56 3.90 5.49
CA THR A 465 6.51 4.11 6.50
C THR A 465 6.03 5.55 6.51
N ALA A 466 4.77 5.75 6.91
CA ALA A 466 4.21 7.08 7.12
C ALA A 466 5.01 7.89 8.15
N GLN A 467 5.62 7.23 9.15
CA GLN A 467 6.42 7.90 10.17
C GLN A 467 7.69 8.54 9.59
N VAL A 468 8.40 7.81 8.73
CA VAL A 468 9.58 8.33 8.02
C VAL A 468 9.15 9.46 7.08
N ALA A 469 8.10 9.26 6.27
CA ALA A 469 7.62 10.28 5.33
C ALA A 469 7.20 11.58 6.04
N PHE A 470 6.48 11.46 7.16
CA PHE A 470 6.03 12.59 7.97
C PHE A 470 7.22 13.37 8.57
N GLN A 471 8.20 12.68 9.15
CA GLN A 471 9.40 13.36 9.67
C GLN A 471 10.25 13.97 8.55
N GLN A 472 10.38 13.29 7.41
CA GLN A 472 11.09 13.83 6.25
C GLN A 472 10.44 15.09 5.70
N ALA A 473 9.11 15.21 5.78
CA ALA A 473 8.39 16.38 5.29
C ALA A 473 8.81 17.68 6.00
N ASP A 474 9.02 17.63 7.33
CA ASP A 474 9.49 18.79 8.10
C ASP A 474 10.90 19.22 7.67
N PHE A 475 11.80 18.25 7.50
CA PHE A 475 13.17 18.50 7.05
C PHE A 475 13.22 18.96 5.59
N ALA A 476 12.37 18.41 4.72
CA ALA A 476 12.26 18.83 3.33
C ALA A 476 11.77 20.29 3.25
N GLY A 477 10.70 20.64 3.99
CA GLY A 477 10.21 22.01 4.06
C GLY A 477 11.28 22.99 4.57
N TRP A 478 12.02 22.60 5.62
CA TRP A 478 13.13 23.42 6.13
C TRP A 478 14.28 23.52 5.13
N ASN A 479 14.71 22.43 4.50
CA ASN A 479 15.81 22.43 3.54
C ASN A 479 15.46 23.20 2.26
N ILE A 480 14.19 23.17 1.87
CA ILE A 480 13.66 24.01 0.79
C ILE A 480 13.74 25.48 1.20
N TRP A 481 13.30 25.85 2.40
CA TRP A 481 13.44 27.22 2.89
C TRP A 481 14.91 27.65 3.00
N ALA A 482 15.75 26.81 3.60
CA ALA A 482 17.16 27.07 3.83
C ALA A 482 17.87 27.37 2.51
N ALA A 483 17.67 26.53 1.49
CA ALA A 483 18.37 26.75 0.24
C ALA A 483 17.74 27.85 -0.64
N ILE A 484 16.52 28.36 -0.40
CA ILE A 484 16.03 29.62 -1.05
C ILE A 484 16.71 30.82 -0.36
N ASN A 485 16.96 30.69 0.94
CA ASN A 485 17.56 31.73 1.76
C ASN A 485 19.09 31.62 1.87
N GLU A 486 19.74 30.80 1.02
CA GLU A 486 21.20 30.58 1.01
C GLU A 486 21.76 30.16 2.37
N ARG A 487 21.00 29.34 3.11
CA ARG A 487 21.40 28.75 4.39
C ARG A 487 21.86 27.30 4.21
N PRO A 488 22.73 26.80 5.11
CA PRO A 488 23.11 25.38 5.12
C PRO A 488 21.89 24.47 5.29
N LEU A 489 21.92 23.34 4.58
CA LEU A 489 20.89 22.30 4.71
C LEU A 489 21.10 21.47 5.98
N LEU A 490 20.00 20.98 6.53
CA LEU A 490 20.00 20.08 7.67
C LEU A 490 20.03 18.61 7.23
N PRO A 491 20.91 17.78 7.80
CA PRO A 491 20.88 16.36 7.59
C PRO A 491 19.69 15.73 8.32
N PHE A 492 18.90 14.93 7.61
CA PHE A 492 17.82 14.15 8.16
C PHE A 492 18.36 12.98 8.99
N ARG A 493 17.78 12.81 10.18
CA ARG A 493 18.03 11.67 11.07
C ARG A 493 16.68 11.16 11.56
N PHE A 494 16.34 9.94 11.15
CA PHE A 494 15.08 9.32 11.52
C PHE A 494 15.06 9.02 13.03
N GLN A 495 13.98 9.45 13.69
CA GLN A 495 13.71 9.10 15.07
C GLN A 495 12.59 8.06 15.09
N ASN A 496 12.92 6.82 15.40
CA ASN A 496 11.89 5.80 15.60
C ASN A 496 11.12 6.15 16.89
N LEU A 497 9.81 6.38 16.79
CA LEU A 497 8.89 6.68 17.89
C LEU A 497 8.18 5.43 18.44
N GLY A 498 8.45 4.27 17.85
CA GLY A 498 7.75 3.02 18.11
C GLY A 498 6.75 2.68 17.02
N GLU A 499 6.05 1.56 17.24
CA GLU A 499 5.15 0.97 16.26
C GLU A 499 3.77 0.72 16.87
N MET A 500 2.73 0.90 16.06
CA MET A 500 1.34 0.77 16.47
C MET A 500 0.55 0.03 15.40
N MET A 501 -0.39 -0.82 15.81
CA MET A 501 -1.33 -1.49 14.89
C MET A 501 -2.72 -1.57 15.52
N THR A 502 -3.76 -1.50 14.68
CA THR A 502 -5.12 -1.82 15.09
C THR A 502 -5.38 -3.32 15.00
N LEU A 503 -6.11 -3.87 15.95
CA LEU A 503 -6.50 -5.28 16.00
C LEU A 503 -8.03 -5.42 16.02
N GLY A 504 -8.74 -4.47 15.44
CA GLY A 504 -10.20 -4.38 15.40
C GLY A 504 -10.73 -3.13 16.10
N ARG A 505 -12.05 -3.09 16.32
CA ARG A 505 -12.79 -1.87 16.68
C ARG A 505 -12.38 -1.23 18.00
N ASN A 506 -11.92 -2.02 18.96
CA ASN A 506 -11.55 -1.55 20.29
C ASN A 506 -10.24 -2.20 20.80
N ASP A 507 -9.42 -2.73 19.89
CA ASP A 507 -8.18 -3.41 20.23
C ASP A 507 -7.04 -2.86 19.38
N ALA A 508 -5.88 -2.64 19.98
CA ALA A 508 -4.68 -2.20 19.31
C ALA A 508 -3.45 -2.59 20.14
N ALA A 509 -2.31 -2.70 19.47
CA ALA A 509 -1.02 -2.89 20.12
C ALA A 509 -0.11 -1.69 19.82
N ILE A 510 0.54 -1.17 20.87
CA ILE A 510 1.51 -0.08 20.80
C ILE A 510 2.76 -0.49 21.56
N THR A 511 3.90 -0.47 20.87
CA THR A 511 5.22 -0.56 21.49
C THR A 511 5.98 0.73 21.23
N PRO A 512 6.08 1.66 22.21
CA PRO A 512 6.92 2.83 22.08
C PRO A 512 8.40 2.43 22.05
N SER A 513 9.20 3.09 21.23
CA SER A 513 10.65 2.84 21.13
C SER A 513 11.45 3.42 22.30
N PHE A 514 10.91 4.43 22.98
CA PHE A 514 11.58 5.20 24.04
C PHE A 514 11.39 4.60 25.45
N ILE A 515 10.57 3.54 25.58
CA ILE A 515 10.42 2.77 26.82
C ILE A 515 10.63 1.30 26.48
N GLU A 516 11.80 0.78 26.84
CA GLU A 516 12.16 -0.61 26.53
C GLU A 516 11.22 -1.60 27.23
N GLY A 517 10.72 -2.58 26.47
CA GLY A 517 9.85 -3.64 26.99
C GLY A 517 8.38 -3.27 27.22
N LEU A 518 7.99 -1.99 27.09
CA LEU A 518 6.59 -1.60 27.26
C LEU A 518 5.77 -1.96 26.01
N THR A 519 4.66 -2.67 26.19
CA THR A 519 3.63 -2.84 25.14
C THR A 519 2.26 -2.59 25.76
N LEU A 520 1.52 -1.64 25.19
CA LEU A 520 0.13 -1.36 25.56
C LEU A 520 -0.79 -2.08 24.58
N GLU A 521 -1.68 -2.92 25.09
CA GLU A 521 -2.61 -3.74 24.31
C GLU A 521 -4.07 -3.36 24.59
N GLY A 522 -5.01 -3.86 23.78
CA GLY A 522 -6.43 -3.76 24.06
C GLY A 522 -6.98 -2.33 23.94
N PRO A 523 -8.04 -2.01 24.71
CA PRO A 523 -8.69 -0.70 24.66
C PRO A 523 -7.79 0.47 25.06
N VAL A 524 -6.83 0.25 25.96
CA VAL A 524 -5.87 1.29 26.38
C VAL A 524 -4.90 1.60 25.23
N GLY A 525 -4.34 0.56 24.60
CA GLY A 525 -3.55 0.71 23.38
C GLY A 525 -4.35 1.44 22.29
N HIS A 526 -5.62 1.08 22.11
CA HIS A 526 -6.49 1.70 21.11
C HIS A 526 -6.69 3.21 21.36
N ALA A 527 -6.98 3.60 22.60
CA ALA A 527 -7.17 5.00 22.99
C ALA A 527 -5.90 5.83 22.77
N VAL A 528 -4.74 5.32 23.21
CA VAL A 528 -3.44 5.99 22.99
C VAL A 528 -3.14 6.12 21.50
N ARG A 529 -3.46 5.11 20.68
CA ARG A 529 -3.28 5.15 19.22
C ARG A 529 -4.11 6.25 18.58
N LYS A 530 -5.42 6.31 18.91
CA LYS A 530 -6.31 7.35 18.40
C LYS A 530 -5.81 8.73 18.80
N PHE A 531 -5.44 8.94 20.06
CA PHE A 531 -4.88 10.22 20.49
C PHE A 531 -3.60 10.60 19.72
N ALA A 532 -2.66 9.68 19.58
CA ALA A 532 -1.43 9.91 18.82
C ALA A 532 -1.69 10.22 17.34
N TYR A 533 -2.73 9.64 16.73
CA TYR A 533 -3.12 9.92 15.35
C TYR A 533 -3.88 11.23 15.20
N LEU A 534 -4.73 11.60 16.16
CA LEU A 534 -5.38 12.90 16.18
C LEU A 534 -4.35 14.03 16.09
N LEU A 535 -3.27 13.95 16.86
CA LEU A 535 -2.19 14.94 16.84
C LEU A 535 -1.40 14.97 15.50
N ARG A 536 -1.49 13.90 14.71
CA ARG A 536 -0.81 13.75 13.42
C ARG A 536 -1.71 14.01 12.22
N LEU A 537 -2.93 14.53 12.41
CA LEU A 537 -3.77 14.96 11.29
C LEU A 537 -3.28 16.30 10.72
N PRO A 538 -3.58 16.63 9.44
CA PRO A 538 -2.83 17.66 8.71
C PRO A 538 -2.93 19.08 9.30
N THR A 539 -4.13 19.56 9.57
CA THR A 539 -4.38 20.95 10.01
C THR A 539 -5.09 21.00 11.35
N ASP A 540 -4.89 22.09 12.10
CA ASP A 540 -5.52 22.26 13.43
C ASP A 540 -7.06 22.27 13.33
N GLU A 541 -7.62 22.86 12.28
CA GLU A 541 -9.07 22.84 12.02
C GLU A 541 -9.57 21.40 11.82
N HIS A 542 -8.86 20.59 11.02
CA HIS A 542 -9.22 19.20 10.81
C HIS A 542 -9.08 18.37 12.09
N ARG A 543 -8.00 18.58 12.85
CA ARG A 543 -7.79 17.94 14.17
C ARG A 543 -8.95 18.22 15.12
N LEU A 544 -9.38 19.47 15.22
CA LEU A 544 -10.48 19.85 16.10
C LEU A 544 -11.79 19.21 15.65
N LYS A 545 -12.13 19.29 14.35
CA LYS A 545 -13.34 18.67 13.78
C LYS A 545 -13.39 17.17 14.04
N VAL A 546 -12.31 16.45 13.77
CA VAL A 546 -12.22 15.00 14.00
C VAL A 546 -12.27 14.68 15.50
N GLY A 547 -11.60 15.45 16.34
CA GLY A 547 -11.63 15.27 17.80
C GLY A 547 -13.05 15.38 18.37
N VAL A 548 -13.81 16.40 17.95
CA VAL A 548 -15.21 16.58 18.35
C VAL A 548 -16.08 15.42 17.84
N SER A 549 -15.87 15.00 16.59
CA SER A 549 -16.62 13.87 16.02
C SER A 549 -16.38 12.57 16.80
N TRP A 550 -15.12 12.24 17.10
CA TRP A 550 -14.79 11.04 17.88
C TRP A 550 -15.36 11.09 19.29
N LEU A 551 -15.29 12.23 19.97
CA LEU A 551 -15.92 12.40 21.30
C LEU A 551 -17.43 12.19 21.23
N THR A 552 -18.09 12.72 20.20
CA THR A 552 -19.54 12.56 19.98
C THR A 552 -19.90 11.09 19.75
N LYS A 553 -19.15 10.39 18.89
CA LYS A 553 -19.33 8.95 18.64
C LYS A 553 -19.15 8.13 19.91
N SER A 554 -18.10 8.39 20.68
CA SER A 554 -17.86 7.70 21.97
C SER A 554 -18.97 7.97 22.99
N ALA A 555 -19.53 9.18 23.04
CA ALA A 555 -20.65 9.49 23.91
C ALA A 555 -21.92 8.72 23.51
N ILE A 556 -22.23 8.66 22.21
CA ILE A 556 -23.37 7.91 21.67
C ILE A 556 -23.22 6.41 21.98
N ASP A 557 -22.04 5.83 21.72
CA ASP A 557 -21.75 4.42 21.99
C ASP A 557 -21.86 4.10 23.49
N SER A 558 -21.43 5.02 24.36
CA SER A 558 -21.56 4.86 25.82
C SER A 558 -23.02 4.87 26.27
N VAL A 559 -23.84 5.77 25.72
CA VAL A 559 -25.29 5.80 26.01
C VAL A 559 -25.98 4.54 25.51
N ALA A 560 -25.66 4.08 24.30
CA ALA A 560 -26.21 2.84 23.76
C ALA A 560 -25.83 1.61 24.60
N SER A 561 -24.57 1.55 25.07
CA SER A 561 -24.10 0.49 25.97
C SER A 561 -24.84 0.49 27.31
N LEU A 562 -25.05 1.67 27.91
CA LEU A 562 -25.84 1.82 29.14
C LEU A 562 -27.29 1.39 28.94
N GLN A 563 -27.92 1.79 27.82
CA GLN A 563 -29.27 1.36 27.47
C GLN A 563 -29.37 -0.15 27.33
N ASN A 564 -28.43 -0.79 26.63
CA ASN A 564 -28.39 -2.26 26.50
C ASN A 564 -28.17 -2.95 27.85
N THR A 565 -27.31 -2.38 28.72
CA THR A 565 -27.06 -2.92 30.05
C THR A 565 -28.31 -2.84 30.93
N ILE A 566 -28.99 -1.67 30.92
CA ILE A 566 -30.26 -1.48 31.64
C ILE A 566 -31.32 -2.42 31.07
N ALA A 567 -31.42 -2.54 29.74
CA ALA A 567 -32.38 -3.45 29.10
C ALA A 567 -32.15 -4.91 29.53
N ASN A 568 -30.90 -5.40 29.50
CA ASN A 568 -30.56 -6.76 29.93
C ASN A 568 -30.87 -6.99 31.43
N VAL A 569 -30.61 -5.99 32.28
CA VAL A 569 -30.94 -6.05 33.71
C VAL A 569 -32.45 -6.07 33.94
N VAL A 570 -33.23 -5.33 33.14
CA VAL A 570 -34.69 -5.26 33.23
C VAL A 570 -35.37 -6.50 32.64
N THR A 571 -34.82 -7.11 31.59
CA THR A 571 -35.38 -8.32 30.94
C THR A 571 -34.95 -9.63 31.59
N GLY A 572 -34.03 -9.60 32.56
CA GLY A 572 -33.63 -10.79 33.34
C GLY A 572 -32.90 -11.86 32.51
N ALA A 573 -32.15 -11.44 31.49
CA ALA A 573 -31.33 -12.32 30.64
C ALA A 573 -29.89 -12.46 31.15
#